data_AF-A0A498MSW9-F1
#
_entry.id   AF-A0A498MSW9-F1
#
_cell.length_a   1.000
_cell.length_b   1.000
_cell.length_c   1.000
_cell.angle_alpha   90.00
_cell.angle_beta   90.00
_cell.angle_gamma   90.00
#
_symmetry.space_group_name_H-M   'P 1'
#
loop_
_entity.id
_entity.type
_entity.pdbx_description
1 polymer ?
#
loop_
_entity_poly.entity_id
_entity_poly.type
_entity_poly.pdbx_seq_one_letter_code
_entity_poly.pdbx_strand_id
1 'polypeptide(L)'
;MGMSSPDLLLLVENCPKGAETLVTRLPPSPELVERVRDLYHKRVPDVRFLIPVINGLEKNEVIQALPKLIKLNPIVVKEVFNRLLGTQHSEGSSSMSPLTPGELLIALHNIDSSKCDMKSIIKATNLCFGEKNVYTSEVLAVVMQQLMEQTPLPILLMRTVIQSLTMYPRLAGFVMNILARLILKQVWKYPKVWEGFVKCCQRTKPQSYNVLLQLPPPQLASVFERCPEMREPLLQHVHSFTPHQQAHIPASIMAVLEANTRKPEPEPQPEPHHPEIIEEREQMEVSEEPSQSNSETNSEKTDEPMEESAAMPVDVADQPKDESEDVVQEAEESSVD
;
A
#
# COMPACT_ATOMS: atom_id res chain seq x y z
N MET A 1 18.67 16.45 44.61
CA MET A 1 18.19 15.15 45.09
C MET A 1 18.78 14.07 44.19
N GLY A 2 19.35 13.01 44.77
CA GLY A 2 19.88 11.89 43.98
C GLY A 2 18.76 11.09 43.32
N MET A 3 19.06 10.36 42.24
CA MET A 3 18.09 9.58 41.44
C MET A 3 17.47 8.40 42.21
N SER A 4 18.14 7.95 43.28
CA SER A 4 17.65 6.95 44.24
C SER A 4 17.01 7.59 45.48
N SER A 5 16.65 8.88 45.42
CA SER A 5 16.01 9.57 46.53
C SER A 5 14.63 8.94 46.79
N PRO A 6 14.37 8.46 48.02
CA PRO A 6 13.06 7.90 48.38
C PRO A 6 11.93 8.92 48.20
N ASP A 7 12.20 10.22 48.35
CA ASP A 7 11.23 11.31 48.13
C ASP A 7 10.83 11.43 46.65
N LEU A 8 11.78 11.21 45.74
CA LEU A 8 11.56 11.28 44.30
C LEU A 8 10.79 10.05 43.81
N LEU A 9 11.05 8.88 44.39
CA LEU A 9 10.27 7.66 44.18
C LEU A 9 8.84 7.77 44.75
N LEU A 10 8.69 8.37 45.93
CA LEU A 10 7.39 8.69 46.54
C LEU A 10 6.59 9.70 45.70
N LEU A 11 7.26 10.66 45.05
CA LEU A 11 6.62 11.63 44.16
C LEU A 11 6.10 10.97 42.88
N VAL A 12 6.79 9.95 42.35
CA VAL A 12 6.29 9.13 41.23
C VAL A 12 5.12 8.26 41.67
N GLU A 13 5.21 7.66 42.87
CA GLU A 13 4.18 6.78 43.44
C GLU A 13 2.89 7.53 43.82
N ASN A 14 3.03 8.77 44.29
CA ASN A 14 1.93 9.65 44.69
C ASN A 14 1.80 10.85 43.76
N CYS A 15 2.11 10.68 42.47
CA CYS A 15 2.14 11.77 41.50
C CYS A 15 0.81 12.55 41.50
N PRO A 16 0.81 13.83 41.94
CA PRO A 16 -0.39 14.65 41.92
C PRO A 16 -0.86 14.84 40.48
N LYS A 17 -2.18 14.90 40.26
CA LYS A 17 -2.76 15.26 38.95
C LYS A 17 -2.18 16.60 38.49
N GLY A 18 -1.55 16.65 37.33
CA GLY A 18 -0.88 17.83 36.76
C GLY A 18 0.65 17.89 36.94
N ALA A 19 1.27 17.01 37.75
CA ALA A 19 2.72 16.99 37.99
C ALA A 19 3.48 15.98 37.10
N GLU A 20 2.80 15.38 36.14
CA GLU A 20 3.27 14.23 35.35
C GLU A 20 4.47 14.56 34.46
N THR A 21 4.60 15.83 34.05
CA THR A 21 5.73 16.35 33.28
C THR A 21 7.06 16.29 34.04
N LEU A 22 7.05 16.16 35.37
CA LEU A 22 8.30 16.05 36.15
C LEU A 22 8.97 14.67 35.98
N VAL A 23 8.18 13.61 35.77
CA VAL A 23 8.67 12.25 35.54
C VAL A 23 9.44 12.15 34.21
N THR A 24 9.09 13.00 33.25
CA THR A 24 9.69 13.00 31.89
C THR A 24 11.15 13.46 31.82
N ARG A 25 11.69 14.05 32.89
CA ARG A 25 13.04 14.66 32.92
C ARG A 25 14.09 13.83 33.66
N LEU A 26 13.74 12.63 34.12
CA LEU A 26 14.61 11.79 34.92
C LEU A 26 15.28 10.71 34.06
N PRO A 27 16.59 10.45 34.22
CA PRO A 27 17.24 9.32 33.56
C PRO A 27 16.66 7.99 34.06
N PRO A 28 16.48 6.98 33.20
CA PRO A 28 15.73 5.76 33.53
C PRO A 28 16.55 4.85 34.45
N SER A 29 16.35 4.94 35.76
CA SER A 29 16.76 3.88 36.69
C SER A 29 15.78 2.70 36.58
N PRO A 30 16.21 1.45 36.85
CA PRO A 30 15.31 0.28 36.82
C PRO A 30 14.07 0.46 37.73
N GLU A 31 14.27 1.09 38.89
CA GLU A 31 13.20 1.43 39.84
C GLU A 31 12.19 2.41 39.24
N LEU A 32 12.66 3.44 38.53
CA LEU A 32 11.78 4.40 37.86
C LEU A 32 10.96 3.73 36.74
N VAL A 33 11.58 2.86 35.94
CA VAL A 33 10.89 2.09 34.90
C VAL A 33 9.77 1.26 35.50
N GLU A 34 10.04 0.55 36.60
CA GLU A 34 9.03 -0.27 37.30
C GLU A 34 7.87 0.57 37.84
N ARG A 35 8.15 1.72 38.46
CA ARG A 35 7.09 2.59 39.00
C ARG A 35 6.26 3.24 37.90
N VAL A 36 6.86 3.65 36.79
CA VAL A 36 6.13 4.20 35.62
C VAL A 36 5.28 3.12 34.95
N ARG A 37 5.81 1.89 34.84
CA ARG A 37 5.04 0.73 34.38
C ARG A 37 3.83 0.49 35.26
N ASP A 38 3.99 0.49 36.58
CA ASP A 38 2.91 0.31 37.53
C ASP A 38 1.85 1.41 37.44
N LEU A 39 2.27 2.67 37.31
CA LEU A 39 1.37 3.81 37.15
C LEU A 39 0.51 3.68 35.88
N TYR A 40 1.13 3.31 34.76
CA TYR A 40 0.45 3.13 33.48
C TYR A 40 -0.61 2.02 33.53
N HIS A 41 -0.30 0.90 34.18
CA HIS A 41 -1.22 -0.24 34.26
C HIS A 41 -2.32 -0.07 35.32
N LYS A 42 -2.00 0.54 36.48
CA LYS A 42 -2.91 0.57 37.64
C LYS A 42 -3.73 1.84 37.76
N ARG A 43 -3.29 2.97 37.19
CA ARG A 43 -3.89 4.28 37.47
C ARG A 43 -4.27 5.07 36.23
N VAL A 44 -3.35 5.26 35.28
CA VAL A 44 -3.59 6.15 34.13
C VAL A 44 -3.07 5.52 32.83
N PRO A 45 -3.96 5.02 31.95
CA PRO A 45 -3.57 4.31 30.72
C PRO A 45 -3.15 5.27 29.58
N ASP A 46 -2.57 6.42 29.90
CA ASP A 46 -2.03 7.36 28.93
C ASP A 46 -0.63 6.90 28.49
N VAL A 47 -0.47 6.61 27.21
CA VAL A 47 0.77 6.06 26.67
C VAL A 47 1.96 7.03 26.78
N ARG A 48 1.71 8.33 26.98
CA ARG A 48 2.76 9.36 27.09
C ARG A 48 3.67 9.14 28.30
N PHE A 49 3.18 8.48 29.35
CA PHE A 49 4.01 8.11 30.50
C PHE A 49 5.11 7.11 30.15
N LEU A 50 4.94 6.31 29.11
CA LEU A 50 5.93 5.31 28.69
C LEU A 50 7.10 5.94 27.92
N ILE A 51 6.91 7.12 27.31
CA ILE A 51 7.91 7.76 26.42
C ILE A 51 9.25 8.03 27.13
N PRO A 52 9.30 8.58 28.35
CA PRO A 52 10.56 8.86 29.03
C PRO A 52 11.36 7.60 29.37
N VAL A 53 10.67 6.50 29.67
CA VAL A 53 11.25 5.22 30.11
C VAL A 53 11.31 4.18 28.99
N ILE A 54 10.99 4.56 27.75
CA ILE A 54 10.71 3.60 26.66
C ILE A 54 11.89 2.66 26.37
N ASN A 55 13.13 3.14 26.54
CA ASN A 55 14.33 2.32 26.33
C ASN A 55 14.62 1.35 27.49
N GLY A 56 13.95 1.51 28.63
CA GLY A 56 14.00 0.58 29.75
C GLY A 56 12.87 -0.46 29.75
N LEU A 57 11.90 -0.35 28.83
CA LEU A 57 10.81 -1.30 28.70
C LEU A 57 11.26 -2.57 27.99
N GLU A 58 10.55 -3.67 28.22
CA GLU A 58 10.74 -4.87 27.43
C GLU A 58 10.23 -4.68 26.00
N LYS A 59 10.83 -5.41 25.05
CA LYS A 59 10.43 -5.42 23.63
C LYS A 59 8.92 -5.57 23.44
N ASN A 60 8.30 -6.52 24.14
CA ASN A 60 6.87 -6.78 24.02
C ASN A 60 6.01 -5.61 24.56
N GLU A 61 6.46 -4.94 25.62
CA GLU A 61 5.77 -3.77 26.17
C GLU A 61 5.76 -2.62 25.15
N VAL A 62 6.90 -2.36 24.50
CA VAL A 62 7.00 -1.35 23.45
C VAL A 62 6.10 -1.68 22.27
N ILE A 63 6.13 -2.93 21.78
CA ILE A 63 5.28 -3.38 20.66
C ILE A 63 3.79 -3.21 20.99
N GLN A 64 3.38 -3.53 22.21
CA GLN A 64 1.98 -3.36 22.65
C GLN A 64 1.58 -1.88 22.78
N ALA A 65 2.52 -1.00 23.10
CA ALA A 65 2.29 0.44 23.19
C ALA A 65 2.28 1.15 21.82
N LEU A 66 2.96 0.61 20.80
CA LEU A 66 3.10 1.22 19.47
C LEU A 66 1.77 1.73 18.86
N PRO A 67 0.65 0.97 18.85
CA PRO A 67 -0.61 1.44 18.28
C PRO A 67 -1.14 2.73 18.93
N LYS A 68 -0.86 2.94 20.23
CA LYS A 68 -1.22 4.17 20.94
C LYS A 68 -0.19 5.27 20.70
N LEU A 69 1.10 4.93 20.68
CA LEU A 69 2.20 5.88 20.45
C LEU A 69 2.09 6.57 19.08
N ILE A 70 1.82 5.81 18.01
CA ILE A 70 1.78 6.37 16.64
C ILE A 70 0.53 7.22 16.35
N LYS A 71 -0.45 7.25 17.27
CA LYS A 71 -1.63 8.12 17.21
C LYS A 71 -1.40 9.48 17.86
N LEU A 72 -0.26 9.67 18.55
CA LEU A 72 0.08 10.95 19.15
C LEU A 72 0.42 11.99 18.07
N ASN A 73 0.65 13.24 18.51
CA ASN A 73 1.09 14.31 17.62
C ASN A 73 2.37 13.89 16.85
N PRO A 74 2.49 14.17 15.54
CA PRO A 74 3.65 13.78 14.72
C PRO A 74 5.02 14.14 15.31
N ILE A 75 5.12 15.28 16.01
CA ILE A 75 6.36 15.71 16.68
C ILE A 75 6.73 14.71 17.79
N VAL A 76 5.74 14.29 18.57
CA VAL A 76 5.91 13.30 19.64
C VAL A 76 6.24 11.92 19.07
N VAL A 77 5.59 11.50 17.98
CA VAL A 77 5.90 10.23 17.31
C VAL A 77 7.35 10.21 16.83
N LYS A 78 7.82 11.32 16.24
CA LYS A 78 9.21 11.46 15.80
C LYS A 78 10.17 11.37 16.99
N GLU A 79 9.86 12.01 18.11
CA GLU A 79 10.67 11.90 19.33
C GLU A 79 10.75 10.46 19.85
N VAL A 80 9.63 9.75 19.90
CA VAL A 80 9.57 8.33 20.28
C VAL A 80 10.46 7.49 19.39
N PHE A 81 10.38 7.68 18.07
CA PHE A 81 11.18 6.92 17.10
C PHE A 81 12.67 7.25 17.26
N ASN A 82 13.00 8.52 17.45
CA ASN A 82 14.37 8.93 17.68
C ASN A 82 14.99 8.31 18.95
N ARG A 83 14.20 8.16 20.03
CA ARG A 83 14.62 7.46 21.24
C ARG A 83 14.85 5.96 20.99
N LEU A 84 13.93 5.32 20.26
CA LEU A 84 14.01 3.89 19.91
C LEU A 84 15.10 3.56 18.89
N LEU A 85 15.44 4.50 18.00
CA LEU A 85 16.46 4.31 16.98
C LEU A 85 17.85 4.77 17.44
N GLY A 86 17.95 5.41 18.61
CA GLY A 86 19.21 5.93 19.13
C GLY A 86 19.77 7.10 18.32
N THR A 87 18.94 7.80 17.54
CA THR A 87 19.38 8.94 16.71
C THR A 87 19.60 10.22 17.51
N GLN A 88 19.06 10.29 18.74
CA GLN A 88 19.27 11.42 19.64
C GLN A 88 20.46 11.15 20.56
N HIS A 89 21.51 11.97 20.40
CA HIS A 89 22.64 12.05 21.32
C HIS A 89 22.18 12.67 22.64
N SER A 90 21.49 11.89 23.49
CA SER A 90 21.40 12.23 24.90
C SER A 90 22.68 11.73 25.56
N GLU A 91 23.67 12.61 25.67
CA GLU A 91 24.87 12.40 26.47
C GLU A 91 24.46 11.86 27.85
N GLY A 92 24.73 10.57 28.12
CA GLY A 92 24.52 9.95 29.43
C GLY A 92 23.53 8.78 29.51
N SER A 93 22.84 8.38 28.43
CA SER A 93 21.92 7.24 28.45
C SER A 93 22.43 6.09 27.56
N SER A 94 23.33 5.27 28.08
CA SER A 94 23.79 4.00 27.49
C SER A 94 22.73 2.88 27.56
N SER A 95 21.43 3.22 27.52
CA SER A 95 20.36 2.24 27.42
C SER A 95 20.24 1.76 25.97
N MET A 96 20.61 0.51 25.71
CA MET A 96 20.34 -0.16 24.44
C MET A 96 18.83 -0.16 24.20
N SER A 97 18.39 0.31 23.02
CA SER A 97 16.97 0.28 22.66
C SER A 97 16.43 -1.16 22.68
N PRO A 98 15.19 -1.38 23.17
CA PRO A 98 14.57 -2.70 23.20
C PRO A 98 14.15 -3.20 21.82
N LEU A 99 14.23 -2.36 20.78
CA LEU A 99 13.94 -2.71 19.40
C LEU A 99 15.09 -2.27 18.50
N THR A 100 15.54 -3.17 17.63
CA THR A 100 16.35 -2.79 16.47
C THR A 100 15.49 -2.01 15.45
N PRO A 101 16.10 -1.23 14.55
CA PRO A 101 15.35 -0.50 13.52
C PRO A 101 14.47 -1.41 12.65
N GLY A 102 14.99 -2.59 12.29
CA GLY A 102 14.26 -3.59 11.52
C GLY A 102 13.04 -4.13 12.29
N GLU A 103 13.21 -4.45 13.57
CA GLU A 103 12.11 -4.91 14.42
C GLU A 103 11.03 -3.86 14.62
N LEU A 104 11.41 -2.58 14.76
CA LEU A 104 10.43 -1.48 14.82
C LEU A 104 9.59 -1.43 13.53
N LEU A 105 10.24 -1.46 12.37
CA LEU A 105 9.53 -1.39 11.10
C LEU A 105 8.62 -2.60 10.88
N ILE A 106 9.06 -3.80 11.27
CA ILE A 106 8.24 -5.01 11.23
C ILE A 106 7.07 -4.92 12.21
N ALA A 107 7.31 -4.43 13.43
CA ALA A 107 6.26 -4.25 14.43
C ALA A 107 5.15 -3.32 13.92
N LEU A 108 5.50 -2.24 13.21
CA LEU A 108 4.52 -1.36 12.56
C LEU A 108 3.66 -2.09 11.52
N HIS A 109 4.24 -2.99 10.73
CA HIS A 109 3.50 -3.79 9.75
C HIS A 109 2.55 -4.82 10.39
N ASN A 110 2.87 -5.23 11.61
CA ASN A 110 2.11 -6.24 12.36
C ASN A 110 1.04 -5.62 13.28
N ILE A 111 0.87 -4.29 13.25
CA ILE A 111 -0.20 -3.64 14.02
C ILE A 111 -1.56 -4.07 13.44
N ASP A 112 -2.40 -4.61 14.31
CA ASP A 112 -3.77 -4.94 13.97
C ASP A 112 -4.55 -3.68 13.55
N SER A 113 -5.16 -3.74 12.37
CA SER A 113 -6.04 -2.70 11.83
C SER A 113 -7.22 -2.32 12.72
N SER A 114 -7.64 -3.20 13.64
CA SER A 114 -8.67 -2.88 14.64
C SER A 114 -8.17 -1.91 15.73
N LYS A 115 -6.85 -1.90 15.99
CA LYS A 115 -6.22 -1.11 17.06
C LYS A 115 -5.71 0.22 16.56
N CYS A 116 -5.32 0.32 15.29
CA CYS A 116 -4.82 1.55 14.69
C CYS A 116 -5.23 1.66 13.22
N ASP A 117 -5.58 2.89 12.79
CA ASP A 117 -5.96 3.13 11.42
C ASP A 117 -4.74 3.05 10.48
N MET A 118 -4.99 2.62 9.25
CA MET A 118 -3.94 2.40 8.25
C MET A 118 -3.16 3.69 7.91
N LYS A 119 -3.79 4.87 8.01
CA LYS A 119 -3.15 6.15 7.70
C LYS A 119 -2.08 6.48 8.73
N SER A 120 -2.35 6.24 10.02
CA SER A 120 -1.39 6.39 11.11
C SER A 120 -0.21 5.43 10.97
N ILE A 121 -0.47 4.14 10.65
CA ILE A 121 0.59 3.15 10.40
C ILE A 121 1.47 3.58 9.22
N ILE A 122 0.86 3.98 8.09
CA ILE A 122 1.59 4.46 6.91
C ILE A 122 2.46 5.67 7.24
N LYS A 123 1.94 6.64 8.00
CA LYS A 123 2.72 7.81 8.43
C LYS A 123 3.93 7.41 9.29
N ALA A 124 3.72 6.52 10.25
CA ALA A 124 4.79 6.00 11.10
C ALA A 124 5.85 5.26 10.28
N THR A 125 5.45 4.38 9.36
CA THR A 125 6.37 3.71 8.43
C THR A 125 7.16 4.72 7.58
N ASN A 126 6.53 5.80 7.09
CA ASN A 126 7.24 6.83 6.33
C ASN A 126 8.28 7.57 7.19
N LEU A 127 8.05 7.76 8.50
CA LEU A 127 9.06 8.33 9.40
C LEU A 127 10.30 7.44 9.49
N CYS A 128 10.14 6.11 9.56
CA CYS A 128 11.27 5.18 9.48
C CYS A 128 12.08 5.40 8.19
N PHE A 129 11.43 5.44 7.02
CA PHE A 129 12.12 5.70 5.75
C PHE A 129 12.76 7.09 5.64
N GLY A 130 12.35 8.05 6.48
CA GLY A 130 13.00 9.35 6.60
C GLY A 130 14.40 9.28 7.22
N GLU A 131 14.63 8.30 8.10
CA GLU A 131 15.90 8.11 8.81
C GLU A 131 16.88 7.28 7.97
N LYS A 132 17.36 7.85 6.86
CA LYS A 132 18.16 7.15 5.83
C LYS A 132 19.48 6.55 6.34
N ASN A 133 20.04 7.13 7.39
CA ASN A 133 21.28 6.65 8.03
C ASN A 133 21.04 5.37 8.85
N VAL A 134 19.78 5.13 9.25
CA VAL A 134 19.37 3.99 10.06
C VAL A 134 18.81 2.88 9.17
N TYR A 135 17.90 3.23 8.26
CA TYR A 135 17.24 2.28 7.35
C TYR A 135 18.00 2.11 6.05
N THR A 136 19.19 1.51 6.16
CA THR A 136 20.04 1.18 5.01
C THR A 136 19.46 0.07 4.14
N SER A 137 20.06 -0.17 2.97
CA SER A 137 19.66 -1.27 2.08
C SER A 137 19.73 -2.65 2.75
N GLU A 138 20.67 -2.86 3.68
CA GLU A 138 20.84 -4.13 4.41
C GLU A 138 19.70 -4.34 5.41
N VAL A 139 19.40 -3.30 6.21
CA VAL A 139 18.29 -3.35 7.17
C VAL A 139 16.96 -3.58 6.44
N LEU A 140 16.71 -2.86 5.35
CA LEU A 140 15.48 -3.01 4.56
C LEU A 140 15.39 -4.38 3.87
N ALA A 141 16.52 -4.95 3.42
CA ALA A 141 16.54 -6.31 2.88
C ALA A 141 16.08 -7.34 3.92
N VAL A 142 16.60 -7.26 5.14
CA VAL A 142 16.17 -8.14 6.25
C VAL A 142 14.70 -7.94 6.58
N VAL A 143 14.21 -6.70 6.64
CA VAL A 143 12.80 -6.39 6.88
C VAL A 143 11.90 -7.00 5.80
N MET A 144 12.21 -6.76 4.52
CA MET A 144 11.43 -7.31 3.40
C MET A 144 11.42 -8.83 3.40
N GLN A 145 12.57 -9.46 3.70
CA GLN A 145 12.69 -10.91 3.81
C GLN A 145 11.75 -11.46 4.90
N GLN A 146 11.79 -10.89 6.11
CA GLN A 146 10.96 -11.35 7.21
C GLN A 146 9.47 -11.11 6.96
N LEU A 147 9.10 -9.95 6.39
CA LEU A 147 7.69 -9.65 6.09
C LEU A 147 7.09 -10.60 5.04
N MET A 148 7.84 -10.99 4.01
CA MET A 148 7.30 -11.93 3.00
C MET A 148 7.14 -13.37 3.53
N GLU A 149 7.87 -13.73 4.58
CA GLU A 149 7.78 -15.06 5.20
C GLU A 149 6.53 -15.23 6.07
N GLN A 150 5.93 -14.12 6.52
CA GLN A 150 4.72 -14.13 7.34
C GLN A 150 3.49 -14.68 6.61
N THR A 151 2.58 -15.29 7.38
CA THR A 151 1.29 -15.79 6.90
C THR A 151 0.23 -15.44 7.96
N PRO A 152 -0.80 -14.64 7.63
CA PRO A 152 -1.06 -13.99 6.35
C PRO A 152 0.00 -12.93 5.96
N LEU A 153 0.06 -12.56 4.68
CA LEU A 153 0.98 -11.51 4.21
C LEU A 153 0.57 -10.13 4.78
N PRO A 154 1.52 -9.32 5.31
CA PRO A 154 1.23 -7.97 5.79
C PRO A 154 0.71 -7.07 4.68
N ILE A 155 -0.37 -6.33 4.95
CA ILE A 155 -1.07 -5.48 3.97
C ILE A 155 -0.12 -4.42 3.35
N LEU A 156 0.83 -3.92 4.13
CA LEU A 156 1.78 -2.89 3.70
C LEU A 156 3.08 -3.43 3.10
N LEU A 157 3.26 -4.76 3.00
CA LEU A 157 4.50 -5.38 2.50
C LEU A 157 4.96 -4.76 1.17
N MET A 158 4.10 -4.73 0.16
CA MET A 158 4.50 -4.23 -1.16
C MET A 158 4.77 -2.73 -1.18
N ARG A 159 4.16 -1.95 -0.28
CA ARG A 159 4.49 -0.53 -0.11
C ARG A 159 5.94 -0.39 0.33
N THR A 160 6.36 -1.16 1.32
CA THR A 160 7.73 -1.21 1.83
C THR A 160 8.71 -1.72 0.78
N VAL A 161 8.35 -2.74 -0.01
CA VAL A 161 9.17 -3.25 -1.12
C VAL A 161 9.41 -2.15 -2.17
N ILE A 162 8.34 -1.50 -2.63
CA ILE A 162 8.42 -0.44 -3.64
C ILE A 162 9.22 0.75 -3.12
N GLN A 163 8.98 1.19 -1.89
CA GLN A 163 9.67 2.33 -1.29
C GLN A 163 11.16 2.05 -1.09
N SER A 164 11.51 0.84 -0.61
CA SER A 164 12.90 0.40 -0.48
C SER A 164 13.62 0.39 -1.83
N LEU A 165 12.94 -0.06 -2.89
CA LEU A 165 13.50 -0.08 -4.24
C LEU A 165 13.71 1.33 -4.81
N THR A 166 12.77 2.24 -4.58
CA THR A 166 12.92 3.65 -4.97
C THR A 166 14.11 4.30 -4.27
N MET A 167 14.32 3.98 -3.00
CA MET A 167 15.42 4.52 -2.20
C MET A 167 16.77 3.87 -2.55
N TYR A 168 16.78 2.57 -2.84
CA TYR A 168 17.97 1.78 -3.11
C TYR A 168 17.77 0.90 -4.36
N PRO A 169 17.96 1.46 -5.58
CA PRO A 169 17.78 0.73 -6.83
C PRO A 169 18.64 -0.54 -6.96
N ARG A 170 19.78 -0.60 -6.24
CA ARG A 170 20.65 -1.78 -6.17
C ARG A 170 19.95 -3.03 -5.62
N LEU A 171 18.84 -2.88 -4.89
CA LEU A 171 18.04 -3.99 -4.40
C LEU A 171 17.18 -4.65 -5.49
N ALA A 172 17.19 -4.18 -6.74
CA ALA A 172 16.31 -4.69 -7.79
C ALA A 172 16.37 -6.21 -7.96
N GLY A 173 17.56 -6.81 -8.02
CA GLY A 173 17.73 -8.27 -8.12
C GLY A 173 17.18 -9.01 -6.91
N PHE A 174 17.41 -8.50 -5.70
CA PHE A 174 16.82 -9.03 -4.47
C PHE A 174 15.29 -8.96 -4.51
N VAL A 175 14.73 -7.82 -4.93
CA VAL A 175 13.28 -7.63 -5.05
C VAL A 175 12.67 -8.59 -6.08
N MET A 176 13.34 -8.89 -7.21
CA MET A 176 12.84 -9.90 -8.15
C MET A 176 12.70 -11.28 -7.48
N ASN A 177 13.64 -11.66 -6.60
CA ASN A 177 13.54 -12.90 -5.82
C ASN A 177 12.36 -12.86 -4.83
N ILE A 178 12.13 -11.73 -4.15
CA ILE A 178 10.95 -11.53 -3.29
C ILE A 178 9.66 -11.73 -4.10
N LEU A 179 9.54 -11.08 -5.26
CA LEU A 179 8.36 -11.19 -6.11
C LEU A 179 8.14 -12.64 -6.57
N ALA A 180 9.18 -13.35 -7.02
CA ALA A 180 9.07 -14.77 -7.38
C ALA A 180 8.57 -15.63 -6.20
N ARG A 181 9.08 -15.42 -4.99
CA ARG A 181 8.60 -16.15 -3.80
C ARG A 181 7.15 -15.80 -3.43
N LEU A 182 6.70 -14.57 -3.66
CA LEU A 182 5.32 -14.17 -3.44
C LEU A 182 4.32 -14.88 -4.37
N ILE A 183 4.75 -15.30 -5.57
CA ILE A 183 3.94 -16.16 -6.46
C ILE A 183 3.65 -17.50 -5.78
N LEU A 184 4.66 -18.12 -5.16
CA LEU A 184 4.49 -19.38 -4.43
C LEU A 184 3.53 -19.25 -3.24
N LYS A 185 3.47 -18.05 -2.64
CA LYS A 185 2.51 -17.73 -1.56
C LYS A 185 1.14 -17.28 -2.07
N GLN A 186 0.89 -17.38 -3.38
CA GLN A 186 -0.37 -17.00 -4.00
C GLN A 186 -0.79 -15.58 -3.66
N VAL A 187 0.13 -14.62 -3.85
CA VAL A 187 -0.05 -13.20 -3.49
C VAL A 187 -1.37 -12.57 -3.99
N TRP A 188 -1.94 -13.09 -5.08
CA TRP A 188 -3.25 -12.68 -5.61
C TRP A 188 -4.43 -12.92 -4.66
N LYS A 189 -4.29 -13.76 -3.64
CA LYS A 189 -5.30 -13.94 -2.58
C LYS A 189 -5.41 -12.73 -1.63
N TYR A 190 -4.45 -11.81 -1.67
CA TYR A 190 -4.39 -10.63 -0.81
C TYR A 190 -4.52 -9.36 -1.68
N PRO A 191 -5.73 -8.81 -1.89
CA PRO A 191 -5.98 -7.81 -2.94
C PRO A 191 -5.06 -6.58 -2.91
N LYS A 192 -4.75 -6.05 -1.72
CA LYS A 192 -3.86 -4.88 -1.55
C LYS A 192 -2.40 -5.22 -1.82
N VAL A 193 -1.95 -6.41 -1.41
CA VAL A 193 -0.60 -6.89 -1.68
C VAL A 193 -0.46 -7.22 -3.17
N TRP A 194 -1.47 -7.83 -3.79
CA TRP A 194 -1.52 -8.09 -5.23
C TRP A 194 -1.43 -6.82 -6.05
N GLU A 195 -2.18 -5.79 -5.71
CA GLU A 195 -2.10 -4.49 -6.36
C GLU A 195 -0.66 -3.93 -6.31
N GLY A 196 -0.02 -4.01 -5.14
CA GLY A 196 1.37 -3.61 -4.98
C GLY A 196 2.35 -4.49 -5.77
N PHE A 197 2.12 -5.81 -5.85
CA PHE A 197 2.92 -6.75 -6.64
C PHE A 197 2.92 -6.34 -8.12
N VAL A 198 1.73 -6.10 -8.70
CA VAL A 198 1.58 -5.69 -10.10
C VAL A 198 2.26 -4.35 -10.35
N LYS A 199 2.05 -3.36 -9.47
CA LYS A 199 2.71 -2.04 -9.55
C LYS A 199 4.24 -2.14 -9.47
N CYS A 200 4.76 -3.04 -8.63
CA CYS A 200 6.20 -3.27 -8.54
C CYS A 200 6.73 -3.86 -9.85
N CYS A 201 6.09 -4.91 -10.39
CA CYS A 201 6.45 -5.48 -11.68
C CYS A 201 6.40 -4.44 -12.81
N GLN A 202 5.39 -3.57 -12.82
CA GLN A 202 5.25 -2.52 -13.81
C GLN A 202 6.43 -1.52 -13.78
N ARG A 203 6.92 -1.18 -12.59
CA ARG A 203 8.02 -0.20 -12.40
C ARG A 203 9.40 -0.78 -12.66
N THR A 204 9.54 -2.10 -12.64
CA THR A 204 10.83 -2.79 -12.78
C THR A 204 11.00 -3.50 -14.12
N LYS A 205 10.19 -3.14 -15.12
CA LYS A 205 10.39 -3.58 -16.50
C LYS A 205 11.81 -3.16 -16.96
N PRO A 206 12.54 -4.00 -17.72
CA PRO A 206 12.13 -5.33 -18.19
C PRO A 206 12.43 -6.46 -17.19
N GLN A 207 13.10 -6.20 -16.06
CA GLN A 207 13.58 -7.22 -15.12
C GLN A 207 12.45 -8.10 -14.55
N SER A 208 11.27 -7.53 -14.37
CA SER A 208 10.08 -8.24 -13.88
C SER A 208 9.47 -9.23 -14.87
N TYR A 209 9.83 -9.20 -16.16
CA TYR A 209 9.21 -10.06 -17.16
C TYR A 209 9.34 -11.55 -16.84
N ASN A 210 10.53 -11.99 -16.42
CA ASN A 210 10.75 -13.37 -15.99
C ASN A 210 9.91 -13.76 -14.76
N VAL A 211 9.56 -12.80 -13.89
CA VAL A 211 8.67 -13.05 -12.75
C VAL A 211 7.23 -13.19 -13.22
N LEU A 212 6.79 -12.34 -14.14
CA LEU A 212 5.43 -12.40 -14.68
C LEU A 212 5.15 -13.70 -15.44
N LEU A 213 6.14 -14.23 -16.16
CA LEU A 213 6.03 -15.51 -16.86
C LEU A 213 5.91 -16.72 -15.91
N GLN A 214 6.18 -16.56 -14.61
CA GLN A 214 5.97 -17.60 -13.59
C GLN A 214 4.55 -17.59 -13.01
N LEU A 215 3.74 -16.56 -13.30
CA LEU A 215 2.36 -16.51 -12.83
C LEU A 215 1.52 -17.59 -13.54
N PRO A 216 0.54 -18.19 -12.85
CA PRO A 216 -0.44 -19.02 -13.53
C PRO A 216 -1.26 -18.19 -14.54
N PRO A 217 -1.78 -18.82 -15.61
CA PRO A 217 -2.50 -18.12 -16.70
C PRO A 217 -3.59 -17.13 -16.25
N PRO A 218 -4.51 -17.47 -15.31
CA PRO A 218 -5.54 -16.51 -14.89
C PRO A 218 -4.97 -15.30 -14.14
N GLN A 219 -3.88 -15.48 -13.39
CA GLN A 219 -3.23 -14.37 -12.69
C GLN A 219 -2.47 -13.47 -13.66
N LEU A 220 -1.82 -14.04 -14.68
CA LEU A 220 -1.18 -13.26 -15.74
C LEU A 220 -2.22 -12.44 -16.53
N ALA A 221 -3.39 -13.03 -16.83
CA ALA A 221 -4.51 -12.29 -17.43
C ALA A 221 -4.96 -11.11 -16.54
N SER A 222 -5.10 -11.34 -15.23
CA SER A 222 -5.43 -10.28 -14.26
C SER A 222 -4.39 -9.15 -14.19
N VAL A 223 -3.10 -9.44 -14.46
CA VAL A 223 -2.08 -8.39 -14.61
C VAL A 223 -2.43 -7.49 -15.80
N PHE A 224 -2.82 -8.06 -16.94
CA PHE A 224 -3.16 -7.29 -18.14
C PHE A 224 -4.50 -6.54 -18.04
N GLU A 225 -5.45 -7.04 -17.26
CA GLU A 225 -6.67 -6.27 -16.93
C GLU A 225 -6.32 -4.98 -16.16
N ARG A 226 -5.30 -5.03 -15.30
CA ARG A 226 -4.87 -3.90 -14.46
C ARG A 226 -3.88 -2.98 -15.16
N CYS A 227 -3.00 -3.53 -15.98
CA CYS A 227 -1.96 -2.83 -16.70
C CYS A 227 -1.86 -3.37 -18.14
N PRO A 228 -2.82 -3.03 -19.03
CA PRO A 228 -2.88 -3.56 -20.39
C PRO A 228 -1.61 -3.29 -21.20
N GLU A 229 -0.93 -2.17 -20.92
CA GLU A 229 0.30 -1.75 -21.58
C GLU A 229 1.51 -2.63 -21.22
N MET A 230 1.36 -3.58 -20.28
CA MET A 230 2.39 -4.56 -19.97
C MET A 230 2.46 -5.71 -20.97
N ARG A 231 1.37 -5.97 -21.68
CA ARG A 231 1.20 -7.18 -22.48
C ARG A 231 2.13 -7.21 -23.68
N GLU A 232 2.08 -6.17 -24.51
CA GLU A 232 2.86 -6.09 -25.74
C GLU A 232 4.37 -6.14 -25.47
N PRO A 233 4.93 -5.35 -24.51
CA PRO A 233 6.34 -5.46 -24.17
C PRO A 233 6.75 -6.84 -23.63
N LEU A 234 5.87 -7.52 -22.88
CA LEU A 234 6.15 -8.87 -22.39
C LEU A 234 6.15 -9.91 -23.52
N LEU A 235 5.23 -9.79 -24.48
CA LEU A 235 5.21 -10.64 -25.67
C LEU A 235 6.46 -10.45 -26.53
N GLN A 236 6.86 -9.19 -26.77
CA GLN A 236 8.11 -8.87 -27.48
C GLN A 236 9.34 -9.46 -26.76
N HIS A 237 9.36 -9.42 -25.42
CA HIS A 237 10.41 -10.06 -24.64
C HIS A 237 10.48 -11.58 -24.89
N VAL A 238 9.34 -12.27 -24.90
CA VAL A 238 9.30 -13.72 -25.20
C VAL A 238 9.75 -13.99 -26.64
N HIS A 239 9.35 -13.17 -27.61
CA HIS A 239 9.83 -13.32 -29.00
C HIS A 239 11.33 -13.07 -29.16
N SER A 240 11.96 -12.30 -28.28
CA SER A 240 13.42 -12.11 -28.27
C SER A 240 14.20 -13.34 -27.77
N PHE A 241 13.53 -14.33 -27.18
CA PHE A 241 14.16 -15.55 -26.71
C PHE A 241 14.60 -16.44 -27.87
N THR A 242 15.60 -17.29 -27.62
CA THR A 242 16.00 -18.35 -28.55
C THR A 242 14.86 -19.36 -28.74
N PRO A 243 14.81 -20.11 -29.87
CA PRO A 243 13.78 -21.13 -30.08
C PRO A 243 13.70 -22.17 -28.95
N HIS A 244 14.85 -22.53 -28.36
CA HIS A 244 14.92 -23.44 -27.23
C HIS A 244 14.26 -22.87 -25.96
N GLN A 245 14.46 -21.58 -25.67
CA GLN A 245 13.84 -20.92 -24.52
C GLN A 245 12.33 -20.72 -24.73
N GLN A 246 11.89 -20.37 -25.95
CA GLN A 246 10.48 -20.25 -26.27
C GLN A 246 9.73 -21.58 -26.06
N ALA A 247 10.37 -22.72 -26.37
CA ALA A 247 9.78 -24.04 -26.15
C ALA A 247 9.50 -24.37 -24.66
N HIS A 248 10.14 -23.67 -23.71
CA HIS A 248 9.89 -23.83 -22.28
C HIS A 248 8.75 -22.94 -21.76
N ILE A 249 8.20 -22.05 -22.59
CA ILE A 249 7.04 -21.24 -22.21
C ILE A 249 5.77 -22.07 -22.42
N PRO A 250 4.94 -22.29 -21.38
CA PRO A 250 3.73 -23.08 -21.51
C PRO A 250 2.76 -22.47 -22.55
N ALA A 251 2.13 -23.31 -23.38
CA ALA A 251 1.18 -22.87 -24.39
C ALA A 251 0.00 -22.06 -23.80
N SER A 252 -0.40 -22.36 -22.56
CA SER A 252 -1.43 -21.61 -21.84
C SER A 252 -1.00 -20.18 -21.49
N ILE A 253 0.29 -19.95 -21.23
CA ILE A 253 0.86 -18.61 -21.03
C ILE A 253 0.92 -17.85 -22.35
N MET A 254 1.37 -18.51 -23.43
CA MET A 254 1.38 -17.92 -24.78
C MET A 254 -0.01 -17.50 -25.23
N ALA A 255 -1.02 -18.34 -25.03
CA ALA A 255 -2.42 -17.98 -25.32
C ALA A 255 -2.86 -16.73 -24.55
N VAL A 256 -2.46 -16.61 -23.28
CA VAL A 256 -2.73 -15.42 -22.46
C VAL A 256 -1.90 -14.20 -22.90
N LEU A 257 -0.80 -14.33 -23.63
CA LEU A 257 -0.05 -13.21 -24.22
C LEU A 257 -0.60 -12.79 -25.59
N GLU A 258 -1.15 -13.73 -26.36
CA GLU A 258 -1.67 -13.51 -27.73
C GLU A 258 -3.17 -13.18 -27.82
N ALA A 259 -3.96 -13.38 -26.77
CA ALA A 259 -5.40 -13.06 -26.76
C ALA A 259 -5.83 -11.67 -27.31
N ASN A 260 -5.01 -10.60 -27.23
CA ASN A 260 -5.33 -9.28 -27.83
C ASN A 260 -4.84 -9.10 -29.29
N THR A 261 -3.99 -9.97 -29.84
CA THR A 261 -3.62 -9.92 -31.27
C THR A 261 -4.69 -10.56 -32.15
N ARG A 262 -5.63 -11.31 -31.55
CA ARG A 262 -6.89 -11.68 -32.18
C ARG A 262 -7.80 -10.45 -32.22
N LYS A 263 -7.61 -9.58 -33.22
CA LYS A 263 -8.66 -8.63 -33.63
C LYS A 263 -9.99 -9.40 -33.76
N PRO A 264 -11.14 -8.83 -33.35
CA PRO A 264 -12.41 -9.39 -33.79
C PRO A 264 -12.37 -9.43 -35.31
N GLU A 265 -12.48 -10.64 -35.85
CA GLU A 265 -12.71 -10.86 -37.28
C GLU A 265 -13.93 -10.02 -37.65
N PRO A 266 -13.86 -9.12 -38.65
CA PRO A 266 -15.03 -8.36 -39.05
C PRO A 266 -16.12 -9.37 -39.42
N GLU A 267 -17.26 -9.28 -38.74
CA GLU A 267 -18.44 -10.05 -39.11
C GLU A 267 -18.66 -9.92 -40.63
N PRO A 268 -18.93 -11.03 -41.35
CA PRO A 268 -19.21 -10.95 -42.77
C PRO A 268 -20.45 -10.06 -42.96
N GLN A 269 -20.24 -8.92 -43.62
CA GLN A 269 -21.31 -8.00 -43.97
C GLN A 269 -22.30 -8.73 -44.90
N PRO A 270 -23.62 -8.61 -44.68
CA PRO A 270 -24.59 -9.14 -45.63
C PRO A 270 -24.49 -8.38 -46.96
N GLU A 271 -24.40 -9.13 -48.06
CA GLU A 271 -24.34 -8.59 -49.42
C GLU A 271 -25.55 -7.67 -49.74
N PRO A 272 -25.35 -6.56 -50.46
CA PRO A 272 -26.46 -5.71 -50.89
C PRO A 272 -27.26 -6.39 -52.01
N HIS A 273 -28.51 -6.73 -51.74
CA HIS A 273 -29.49 -7.12 -52.75
C HIS A 273 -29.70 -5.97 -53.75
N HIS A 274 -29.34 -6.20 -55.02
CA HIS A 274 -29.81 -5.40 -56.16
C HIS A 274 -31.33 -5.61 -56.34
N PRO A 275 -32.14 -4.55 -56.48
CA PRO A 275 -33.53 -4.70 -56.92
C PRO A 275 -33.59 -4.88 -58.44
N GLU A 276 -34.11 -6.02 -58.89
CA GLU A 276 -34.56 -6.18 -60.27
C GLU A 276 -35.83 -5.35 -60.50
N ILE A 277 -35.80 -4.61 -61.59
CA ILE A 277 -36.87 -3.78 -62.14
C ILE A 277 -38.00 -4.70 -62.61
N ILE A 278 -39.23 -4.49 -62.13
CA ILE A 278 -40.44 -5.09 -62.70
C ILE A 278 -41.27 -3.96 -63.31
N GLU A 279 -41.45 -4.05 -64.63
CA GLU A 279 -42.26 -3.17 -65.47
C GLU A 279 -43.74 -3.16 -65.06
N GLU A 280 -44.34 -1.98 -65.23
CA GLU A 280 -45.74 -1.65 -64.98
C GLU A 280 -46.72 -2.51 -65.80
N ARG A 281 -47.80 -2.94 -65.14
CA ARG A 281 -49.08 -3.17 -65.82
C ARG A 281 -50.23 -2.73 -64.93
N GLU A 282 -50.92 -1.69 -65.39
CA GLU A 282 -52.06 -1.04 -64.75
C GLU A 282 -53.39 -1.83 -64.81
N GLN A 283 -54.30 -1.43 -63.89
CA GLN A 283 -55.77 -1.59 -63.82
C GLN A 283 -56.29 -2.95 -63.28
N MET A 284 -57.18 -3.00 -62.28
CA MET A 284 -58.45 -2.26 -62.10
C MET A 284 -58.93 -2.29 -60.63
N GLU A 285 -59.70 -1.28 -60.24
CA GLU A 285 -60.37 -1.06 -58.94
C GLU A 285 -61.26 -2.22 -58.45
N VAL A 286 -61.36 -2.43 -57.12
CA VAL A 286 -62.64 -2.45 -56.34
C VAL A 286 -62.32 -2.17 -54.86
N SER A 287 -63.18 -1.34 -54.26
CA SER A 287 -63.24 -0.82 -52.90
C SER A 287 -63.74 -1.85 -51.87
N GLU A 288 -63.27 -1.81 -50.61
CA GLU A 288 -64.07 -1.91 -49.37
C GLU A 288 -63.19 -1.98 -48.09
N GLU A 289 -63.42 -1.06 -47.15
CA GLU A 289 -63.11 -1.17 -45.70
C GLU A 289 -64.39 -1.64 -44.96
N PRO A 290 -64.39 -1.90 -43.63
CA PRO A 290 -63.40 -2.51 -42.76
C PRO A 290 -64.04 -3.66 -41.94
N SER A 291 -63.27 -4.46 -41.19
CA SER A 291 -63.85 -5.29 -40.11
C SER A 291 -62.86 -5.55 -38.98
N GLN A 292 -63.22 -4.98 -37.84
CA GLN A 292 -62.71 -5.28 -36.51
C GLN A 292 -63.06 -6.74 -36.14
N SER A 293 -62.14 -7.43 -35.47
CA SER A 293 -62.52 -8.48 -34.52
C SER A 293 -61.62 -8.41 -33.29
N ASN A 294 -62.24 -7.98 -32.19
CA ASN A 294 -61.79 -8.18 -30.83
C ASN A 294 -61.40 -9.64 -30.56
N SER A 295 -60.34 -9.83 -29.80
CA SER A 295 -60.33 -10.87 -28.77
C SER A 295 -59.73 -10.28 -27.50
N GLU A 296 -60.62 -9.92 -26.59
CA GLU A 296 -60.32 -9.78 -25.16
C GLU A 296 -59.88 -11.15 -24.63
N THR A 297 -58.81 -11.22 -23.83
CA THR A 297 -58.86 -11.94 -22.54
C THR A 297 -57.65 -11.59 -21.67
N ASN A 298 -57.89 -10.65 -20.75
CA ASN A 298 -57.73 -10.81 -19.29
C ASN A 298 -56.46 -11.42 -18.69
N SER A 299 -55.75 -10.62 -17.90
CA SER A 299 -54.98 -10.93 -16.67
C SER A 299 -53.81 -9.94 -16.58
N GLU A 300 -53.47 -9.27 -15.49
CA GLU A 300 -54.06 -9.00 -14.20
C GLU A 300 -53.17 -7.89 -13.61
N LYS A 301 -53.79 -7.00 -12.84
CA LYS A 301 -53.24 -5.75 -12.34
C LYS A 301 -52.54 -6.00 -10.99
N THR A 302 -51.34 -5.47 -10.80
CA THR A 302 -50.87 -5.09 -9.45
C THR A 302 -50.11 -3.77 -9.51
N ASP A 303 -50.74 -2.77 -8.89
CA ASP A 303 -50.26 -1.43 -8.57
C ASP A 303 -49.14 -1.48 -7.49
N GLU A 304 -48.03 -0.79 -7.76
CA GLU A 304 -47.34 0.29 -6.98
C GLU A 304 -47.15 0.22 -5.43
N PRO A 305 -46.23 1.01 -4.80
CA PRO A 305 -45.63 2.26 -5.29
C PRO A 305 -44.12 2.50 -5.07
N MET A 306 -43.67 3.57 -5.75
CA MET A 306 -42.50 4.41 -5.53
C MET A 306 -42.29 4.83 -4.06
N GLU A 307 -41.02 4.93 -3.65
CA GLU A 307 -40.58 6.00 -2.77
C GLU A 307 -39.47 6.82 -3.45
N GLU A 308 -39.79 8.09 -3.61
CA GLU A 308 -38.99 9.20 -4.11
C GLU A 308 -38.22 9.80 -2.92
N SER A 309 -36.92 10.05 -3.05
CA SER A 309 -36.29 11.10 -2.25
C SER A 309 -35.29 11.89 -3.08
N ALA A 310 -35.41 13.20 -2.90
CA ALA A 310 -34.96 14.28 -3.75
C ALA A 310 -33.50 14.69 -3.51
N ALA A 311 -32.94 15.33 -4.56
CA ALA A 311 -32.18 16.58 -4.57
C ALA A 311 -30.96 16.76 -3.62
N MET A 312 -29.86 17.43 -3.93
CA MET A 312 -29.29 18.15 -5.10
C MET A 312 -27.83 18.53 -4.69
N PRO A 313 -27.00 19.12 -5.57
CA PRO A 313 -25.53 19.06 -5.49
C PRO A 313 -24.90 20.21 -4.68
N VAL A 314 -23.63 20.04 -4.31
CA VAL A 314 -22.77 21.13 -3.85
C VAL A 314 -21.56 21.22 -4.75
N ASP A 315 -21.51 22.34 -5.47
CA ASP A 315 -20.39 22.88 -6.21
C ASP A 315 -19.30 23.41 -5.26
N VAL A 316 -18.15 23.77 -5.83
CA VAL A 316 -17.09 24.68 -5.33
C VAL A 316 -15.70 24.08 -5.50
N ALA A 317 -15.05 24.61 -6.54
CA ALA A 317 -13.64 24.62 -6.82
C ALA A 317 -12.80 25.24 -5.68
N ASP A 318 -11.55 24.78 -5.53
CA ASP A 318 -10.44 25.73 -5.40
C ASP A 318 -9.10 25.08 -5.81
N GLN A 319 -8.38 25.76 -6.71
CA GLN A 319 -6.97 25.55 -6.98
C GLN A 319 -6.17 26.56 -6.13
N PRO A 320 -4.87 26.32 -5.92
CA PRO A 320 -3.95 27.40 -6.22
C PRO A 320 -2.81 26.99 -7.15
N LYS A 321 -2.55 27.90 -8.08
CA LYS A 321 -1.31 28.17 -8.82
C LYS A 321 -0.21 28.57 -7.82
N ASP A 322 0.98 27.97 -7.92
CA ASP A 322 2.17 28.48 -8.64
C ASP A 322 3.00 29.44 -7.77
N GLU A 323 4.22 29.01 -7.45
CA GLU A 323 5.34 29.89 -7.08
C GLU A 323 6.64 29.16 -7.44
N SER A 324 7.13 29.52 -8.62
CA SER A 324 8.51 29.37 -9.07
C SER A 324 9.40 30.38 -8.34
N GLU A 325 10.51 29.93 -7.75
CA GLU A 325 11.62 30.81 -7.37
C GLU A 325 12.97 30.30 -7.90
N ASP A 326 13.83 31.29 -8.05
CA ASP A 326 14.89 31.46 -9.03
C ASP A 326 16.14 30.59 -8.93
N VAL A 327 16.78 30.55 -10.09
CA VAL A 327 18.15 30.14 -10.39
C VAL A 327 19.14 31.14 -9.78
N VAL A 328 20.16 30.64 -9.08
CA VAL A 328 21.42 31.37 -8.92
C VAL A 328 22.55 30.52 -9.51
N GLN A 329 23.03 30.96 -10.66
CA GLN A 329 24.37 30.65 -11.17
C GLN A 329 25.33 31.67 -10.55
N GLU A 330 26.42 31.21 -9.97
CA GLU A 330 27.70 31.93 -10.03
C GLU A 330 28.83 30.91 -10.20
N ALA A 331 29.61 31.14 -11.24
CA ALA A 331 30.75 30.36 -11.67
C ALA A 331 32.04 31.03 -11.18
N GLU A 332 33.06 30.18 -11.00
CA GLU A 332 34.49 30.42 -11.18
C GLU A 332 35.18 31.58 -10.45
N GLU A 333 36.20 31.25 -9.64
CA GLU A 333 37.59 31.37 -10.11
C GLU A 333 38.62 30.83 -9.11
N SER A 334 39.58 30.05 -9.63
CA SER A 334 41.01 30.03 -9.23
C SER A 334 41.34 29.51 -7.82
N SER A 335 42.48 28.94 -7.45
CA SER A 335 43.73 28.49 -8.09
C SER A 335 44.62 28.04 -6.91
N VAL A 336 45.48 27.03 -7.10
CA VAL A 336 46.70 26.76 -6.29
C VAL A 336 46.40 26.19 -4.87
N ASP A 337 46.85 25.01 -4.44
CA ASP A 337 48.16 24.35 -4.45
C ASP A 337 47.97 22.81 -4.37
#